data_AF-A0AAW1M629-F1
#
_entry.id   AF-A0AAW1M629-F1
#
_cell.length_a   1.000
_cell.length_b   1.000
_cell.length_c   1.000
_cell.angle_alpha   90.00
_cell.angle_beta   90.00
_cell.angle_gamma   90.00
#
_symmetry.space_group_name_H-M   'P 1'
#
loop_
_entity.id
_entity.type
_entity.pdbx_description
1 polymer ?
#
loop_
_entity_poly.entity_id
_entity_poly.type
_entity_poly.pdbx_seq_one_letter_code
_entity_poly.pdbx_strand_id
1 'polypeptide(L)'
;MAIAPLSANTKGCTIFASGIPFDPVEYDGTTSVPAQANNAYIFLGFGLVLIMCGAVRFHDDMLLAVSDSLASQVTEEHFRKGLIYPPFTNITKISAHIANKVALKAYELGKFHFIHL
;
A
#
# COMPACT_ATOMS: atom_id res chain seq x y z
N MET A 1 16.17 0.35 18.58
CA MET A 1 16.50 -0.85 17.77
C MET A 1 16.82 -0.34 16.36
N ALA A 2 18.09 -0.31 15.99
CA ALA A 2 18.54 0.37 14.77
C ALA A 2 18.41 -0.55 13.55
N ILE A 3 18.06 0.04 12.42
CA ILE A 3 17.99 -0.56 11.08
C ILE A 3 19.37 -0.63 10.41
N ALA A 4 20.33 0.17 10.87
CA ALA A 4 21.72 0.14 10.45
C ALA A 4 22.44 -1.23 10.59
N PRO A 5 22.28 -1.99 11.70
CA PRO A 5 22.82 -3.34 11.77
C PRO A 5 22.16 -4.33 10.80
N LEU A 6 20.92 -4.07 10.35
CA LEU A 6 20.24 -4.91 9.36
C LEU A 6 20.82 -4.68 7.95
N SER A 7 21.11 -3.43 7.59
CA SER A 7 21.75 -3.09 6.31
C SER A 7 23.19 -3.60 6.22
N ALA A 8 23.96 -3.51 7.31
CA ALA A 8 25.33 -4.01 7.37
C ALA A 8 25.42 -5.54 7.21
N ASN A 9 24.55 -6.30 7.90
CA ASN A 9 24.54 -7.76 7.85
C ASN A 9 24.11 -8.34 6.49
N THR A 10 23.50 -7.52 5.64
CA THR A 10 22.97 -7.93 4.34
C THR A 10 23.65 -7.22 3.17
N LYS A 11 24.75 -6.51 3.43
CA LYS A 11 25.52 -5.77 2.42
C LYS A 11 24.66 -4.77 1.63
N GLY A 12 23.67 -4.16 2.29
CA GLY A 12 22.77 -3.19 1.66
C GLY A 12 21.66 -3.80 0.77
N CYS A 13 21.56 -5.12 0.64
CA CYS A 13 20.56 -5.78 -0.21
C CYS A 13 19.21 -6.05 0.50
N THR A 14 18.99 -5.53 1.70
CA THR A 14 17.72 -5.77 2.43
C THR A 14 16.60 -4.88 1.91
N ILE A 15 15.48 -5.52 1.57
CA ILE A 15 14.18 -4.85 1.46
C ILE A 15 13.57 -4.79 2.86
N PHE A 16 13.37 -3.59 3.39
CA PHE A 16 12.87 -3.39 4.75
C PHE A 16 11.63 -2.51 4.80
N ALA A 17 10.66 -2.94 5.60
CA ALA A 17 9.52 -2.12 5.99
C ALA A 17 9.13 -2.35 7.45
N SER A 18 8.53 -1.34 8.07
CA SER A 18 8.11 -1.36 9.48
C SER A 18 6.71 -0.76 9.62
N GLY A 19 5.95 -1.19 10.64
CA GLY A 19 4.67 -0.56 10.97
C GLY A 19 4.80 0.88 11.48
N ILE A 20 5.92 1.20 12.13
CA ILE A 20 6.25 2.55 12.65
C ILE A 20 7.33 3.22 11.80
N PRO A 21 7.33 4.57 11.71
CA PRO A 21 8.35 5.29 10.97
C PRO A 21 9.72 5.12 11.62
N PHE A 22 10.75 5.13 10.77
CA PHE A 22 12.15 5.12 11.17
C PHE A 22 12.92 6.16 10.36
N ASP A 23 14.01 6.66 10.93
CA ASP A 23 14.89 7.62 10.25
C ASP A 23 15.63 6.96 9.06
N PRO A 24 16.03 7.74 8.04
CA PRO A 24 16.85 7.25 6.95
C PRO A 24 18.16 6.62 7.45
N VAL A 25 18.64 5.59 6.74
CA VAL A 25 19.89 4.89 7.05
C VAL A 25 20.85 5.03 5.89
N GLU A 26 22.08 5.46 6.20
CA GLU A 26 23.17 5.45 5.24
C GLU A 26 24.00 4.18 5.35
N TYR A 27 24.27 3.56 4.21
CA TYR A 27 25.19 2.43 4.08
C TYR A 27 25.93 2.55 2.76
N ASP A 28 27.27 2.50 2.82
CA ASP A 28 28.14 2.53 1.63
C ASP A 28 27.84 3.69 0.65
N GLY A 29 27.65 4.90 1.20
CA GLY A 29 27.33 6.10 0.41
C GLY A 29 25.91 6.15 -0.17
N THR A 30 25.08 5.15 0.11
CA THR A 30 23.67 5.11 -0.31
C THR A 30 22.74 5.33 0.88
N THR A 31 21.87 6.34 0.78
CA THR A 31 20.81 6.60 1.76
C THR A 31 19.56 5.80 1.41
N SER A 32 19.13 4.92 2.31
CA SER A 32 17.89 4.16 2.19
C SER A 32 16.84 4.67 3.18
N VAL A 33 15.61 4.88 2.71
CA VAL A 33 14.49 5.29 3.56
C VAL A 33 13.61 4.06 3.85
N PRO A 34 13.52 3.59 5.10
CA PRO A 34 12.64 2.50 5.48
C PRO A 34 11.19 2.76 5.06
N ALA A 35 10.58 1.81 4.36
CA ALA A 35 9.18 1.94 4.00
C ALA A 35 8.27 1.71 5.22
N GLN A 36 7.17 2.44 5.31
CA GLN A 36 6.19 2.25 6.38
C GLN A 36 5.03 1.36 5.91
N ALA A 37 4.92 0.16 6.47
CA ALA A 37 3.80 -0.76 6.28
C ALA A 37 2.60 -0.31 7.13
N ASN A 38 1.90 0.73 6.67
CA ASN A 38 0.78 1.32 7.39
C ASN A 38 -0.57 0.88 6.80
N ASN A 39 -1.47 0.37 7.64
CA ASN A 39 -2.81 -0.06 7.21
C ASN A 39 -3.67 1.11 6.66
N ALA A 40 -3.28 2.36 6.91
CA ALA A 40 -3.92 3.54 6.33
C ALA A 40 -3.97 3.51 4.78
N TYR A 41 -3.00 2.87 4.12
CA TYR A 41 -3.03 2.66 2.66
C TYR A 41 -4.24 1.83 2.20
N ILE A 42 -4.70 0.91 3.05
CA ILE A 42 -5.80 0.00 2.75
C ILE A 42 -7.12 0.58 3.27
N PHE A 43 -7.18 0.98 4.53
CA PHE A 43 -8.45 1.33 5.18
C PHE A 43 -9.17 2.51 4.54
N LEU A 44 -8.44 3.51 4.02
CA LEU A 44 -9.07 4.67 3.40
C LEU A 44 -9.73 4.33 2.06
N GLY A 45 -9.05 3.54 1.21
CA GLY A 45 -9.64 3.01 -0.02
C GLY A 45 -10.76 2.01 0.24
N PHE A 46 -10.58 1.14 1.24
CA PHE A 46 -11.53 0.10 1.63
C PHE A 46 -12.88 0.69 2.10
N GLY A 47 -12.85 1.69 2.98
CA GLY A 47 -14.06 2.36 3.45
C GLY A 47 -14.81 3.05 2.30
N LEU A 48 -14.08 3.70 1.39
CA LEU A 48 -14.66 4.35 0.22
C LEU A 48 -15.39 3.35 -0.70
N VAL A 49 -14.79 2.18 -0.94
CA VAL A 49 -15.38 1.10 -1.76
C VAL A 49 -16.66 0.56 -1.13
N LEU A 50 -16.62 0.26 0.17
CA LEU A 50 -17.78 -0.29 0.87
C LEU A 50 -18.98 0.66 0.78
N ILE A 51 -18.74 1.96 0.95
CA ILE A 51 -19.77 3.00 0.82
C ILE A 51 -20.28 3.09 -0.63
N MET A 52 -19.37 3.14 -1.62
CA MET A 52 -19.75 3.30 -3.03
C MET A 52 -20.47 2.08 -3.63
N CYS A 53 -20.07 0.86 -3.24
CA CYS A 53 -20.63 -0.38 -3.78
C CYS A 53 -21.81 -0.93 -2.97
N GLY A 54 -22.07 -0.33 -1.80
CA GLY A 54 -23.01 -0.82 -0.79
C GLY A 54 -22.79 -2.28 -0.40
N ALA A 55 -21.55 -2.77 -0.55
CA ALA A 55 -21.22 -4.16 -0.32
C ALA A 55 -21.39 -4.50 1.17
N VAL A 56 -22.26 -5.46 1.47
CA VAL A 56 -22.51 -5.94 2.85
C VAL A 56 -21.37 -6.84 3.34
N ARG A 57 -20.62 -7.46 2.43
CA ARG A 57 -19.50 -8.35 2.73
C ARG A 57 -18.32 -8.04 1.84
N PHE A 58 -17.14 -8.01 2.43
CA PHE A 58 -15.88 -7.89 1.72
C PHE A 58 -15.29 -9.28 1.49
N HIS A 59 -14.91 -9.58 0.26
CA HIS A 59 -14.39 -10.89 -0.13
C HIS A 59 -12.90 -10.86 -0.40
N ASP A 60 -12.25 -12.01 -0.27
CA ASP A 60 -10.80 -12.16 -0.48
C ASP A 60 -10.34 -11.66 -1.85
N ASP A 61 -11.13 -11.88 -2.91
CA ASP A 61 -10.84 -11.35 -4.25
C ASP A 61 -10.77 -9.82 -4.30
N MET A 62 -11.58 -9.14 -3.50
CA MET A 62 -11.55 -7.68 -3.39
C MET A 62 -10.33 -7.22 -2.58
N LEU A 63 -9.91 -7.99 -1.57
CA LEU A 63 -8.71 -7.70 -0.79
C LEU A 63 -7.44 -7.88 -1.62
N LEU A 64 -7.43 -8.90 -2.47
CA LEU A 64 -6.38 -9.12 -3.43
C LEU A 64 -6.31 -7.95 -4.43
N ALA A 65 -7.46 -7.49 -4.93
CA ALA A 65 -7.53 -6.31 -5.81
C ALA A 65 -7.04 -5.01 -5.13
N VAL A 66 -7.26 -4.85 -3.82
CA VAL A 66 -6.68 -3.75 -3.04
C VAL A 66 -5.15 -3.86 -3.05
N SER A 67 -4.62 -5.03 -2.70
CA SER A 67 -3.18 -5.28 -2.61
C SER A 67 -2.49 -5.04 -3.97
N ASP A 68 -3.05 -5.60 -5.05
CA ASP A 68 -2.56 -5.42 -6.41
C ASP A 68 -2.60 -3.95 -6.85
N SER A 69 -3.69 -3.24 -6.52
CA SER A 69 -3.81 -1.82 -6.83
C SER A 69 -2.85 -0.94 -6.02
N LEU A 70 -2.48 -1.33 -4.80
CA LEU A 70 -1.48 -0.60 -4.03
C LEU A 70 -0.08 -0.83 -4.60
N ALA A 71 0.25 -2.09 -4.89
CA ALA A 71 1.52 -2.48 -5.49
C ALA A 71 1.75 -1.80 -6.85
N SER A 72 0.71 -1.68 -7.68
CA SER A 72 0.82 -1.04 -9.00
C SER A 72 1.10 0.47 -8.95
N GLN A 73 1.05 1.09 -7.78
CA GLN A 73 1.33 2.52 -7.60
C GLN A 73 2.76 2.80 -7.12
N VAL A 74 3.56 1.75 -6.93
CA VAL A 74 4.99 1.86 -6.66
C VAL A 74 5.73 2.00 -7.98
N THR A 75 6.55 3.03 -8.13
CA THR A 75 7.31 3.32 -9.36
C THR A 75 8.76 2.86 -9.21
N GLU A 76 9.47 2.76 -10.32
CA GLU A 76 10.92 2.47 -10.32
C GLU A 76 11.72 3.49 -9.48
N GLU A 77 11.28 4.75 -9.46
CA GLU A 77 11.90 5.78 -8.63
C GLU A 77 11.72 5.50 -7.13
N HIS A 78 10.57 4.95 -6.72
CA HIS A 78 10.34 4.53 -5.35
C HIS A 78 11.29 3.38 -4.97
N PHE A 79 11.43 2.37 -5.84
CA PHE A 79 12.36 1.26 -5.60
C PHE A 79 13.81 1.70 -5.50
N ARG A 80 14.25 2.65 -6.35
CA ARG A 80 15.58 3.24 -6.27
C ARG A 80 15.86 3.96 -4.95
N LYS A 81 14.82 4.39 -4.23
CA LYS A 81 14.90 5.01 -2.89
C LYS A 81 14.73 3.98 -1.75
N GLY A 82 14.58 2.70 -2.08
CA GLY A 82 14.31 1.62 -1.12
C GLY A 82 12.86 1.55 -0.64
N LEU A 83 11.95 2.28 -1.29
CA LEU A 83 10.54 2.32 -0.92
C LEU A 83 9.77 1.19 -1.62
N ILE A 84 9.05 0.39 -0.83
CA ILE A 84 8.13 -0.64 -1.33
C ILE A 84 6.65 -0.24 -1.22
N TYR A 85 6.40 0.97 -0.70
CA TYR A 85 5.09 1.61 -0.69
C TYR A 85 5.19 2.95 -1.40
N PRO A 86 4.11 3.41 -2.07
CA PRO A 86 4.08 4.76 -2.61
C PRO A 86 4.16 5.80 -1.47
N PRO A 87 4.59 7.04 -1.75
CA PRO A 87 4.70 8.08 -0.74
C PRO A 87 3.38 8.34 -0.02
N PHE A 88 3.43 8.41 1.32
CA PHE A 88 2.25 8.65 2.16
C PHE A 88 1.57 10.00 1.87
N THR A 89 2.33 10.99 1.39
CA THR A 89 1.79 12.29 0.93
C THR A 89 0.73 12.15 -0.18
N ASN A 90 0.72 11.04 -0.91
CA ASN A 90 -0.26 10.74 -1.96
C ASN A 90 -1.44 9.88 -1.48
N ILE A 91 -1.63 9.68 -0.17
CA ILE A 91 -2.61 8.73 0.40
C ILE A 91 -4.03 8.88 -0.17
N THR A 92 -4.49 10.10 -0.42
CA THR A 92 -5.81 10.37 -0.99
C THR A 92 -5.92 9.89 -2.44
N LYS A 93 -4.88 10.14 -3.26
CA LYS A 93 -4.83 9.65 -4.66
C LYS A 93 -4.72 8.13 -4.69
N ILE A 94 -3.90 7.57 -3.81
CA ILE A 94 -3.73 6.13 -3.65
C ILE A 94 -5.06 5.46 -3.34
N SER A 95 -5.80 6.04 -2.40
CA SER A 95 -7.10 5.53 -1.95
C SER A 95 -8.17 5.64 -3.03
N ALA A 96 -8.21 6.73 -3.79
CA ALA A 96 -9.13 6.88 -4.91
C ALA A 96 -8.86 5.86 -6.01
N HIS A 97 -7.59 5.60 -6.34
CA HIS A 97 -7.22 4.61 -7.34
C HIS A 97 -7.57 3.19 -6.88
N ILE A 98 -7.25 2.84 -5.63
CA ILE A 98 -7.67 1.57 -5.02
C ILE A 98 -9.18 1.43 -5.09
N ALA A 99 -9.92 2.48 -4.72
CA ALA A 99 -11.37 2.41 -4.72
C ALA A 99 -11.96 2.15 -6.11
N ASN A 100 -11.43 2.82 -7.13
CA ASN A 100 -11.84 2.58 -8.51
C ASN A 100 -11.57 1.13 -8.95
N LYS A 101 -10.37 0.60 -8.70
CA LYS A 101 -10.02 -0.78 -9.08
C LYS A 101 -10.87 -1.83 -8.37
N VAL A 102 -11.12 -1.65 -7.08
CA VAL A 102 -11.89 -2.63 -6.30
C VAL A 102 -13.38 -2.53 -6.63
N ALA A 103 -13.91 -1.35 -6.91
CA ALA A 103 -15.27 -1.19 -7.42
C ALA A 103 -15.45 -1.93 -8.76
N LEU A 104 -14.51 -1.78 -9.70
CA LEU A 104 -14.53 -2.57 -10.94
C LEU A 104 -14.49 -4.08 -10.64
N LYS A 105 -13.62 -4.52 -9.73
CA LYS A 105 -13.51 -5.94 -9.36
C LYS A 105 -14.80 -6.48 -8.74
N ALA A 106 -15.44 -5.72 -7.86
CA ALA A 106 -16.71 -6.12 -7.28
C ALA A 106 -17.80 -6.30 -8.36
N TYR A 107 -17.68 -5.62 -9.50
CA TYR A 107 -18.73 -5.53 -10.50
C TYR A 107 -18.66 -6.76 -11.38
N GLU A 108 -17.43 -7.10 -11.78
CA GLU A 108 -17.10 -8.37 -12.43
C GLU A 108 -17.55 -9.58 -11.59
N LEU A 109 -17.41 -9.51 -10.26
CA LEU A 109 -17.81 -10.58 -9.36
C LEU A 109 -19.31 -10.61 -9.04
N GLY A 110 -20.09 -9.61 -9.49
CA GLY A 110 -21.50 -9.46 -9.16
C GLY A 110 -21.77 -9.21 -7.67
N LYS A 111 -20.80 -8.63 -6.94
CA LYS A 111 -20.86 -8.41 -5.48
C LYS A 111 -21.23 -6.98 -5.09
N PHE A 112 -22.02 -6.35 -5.94
CA PHE A 112 -22.65 -5.07 -5.63
C PHE A 112 -23.96 -5.31 -4.91
N HIS A 113 -24.17 -4.56 -3.84
CA HIS A 113 -25.50 -4.40 -3.25
C HIS A 113 -25.71 -2.90 -3.21
N PHE A 114 -26.41 -2.34 -4.21
CA PHE A 114 -26.89 -0.98 -4.01
C PHE A 114 -27.83 -1.03 -2.83
N ILE A 115 -27.44 -0.40 -1.72
CA ILE A 115 -28.35 -0.12 -0.64
C ILE A 115 -29.43 0.72 -1.31
N HIS A 116 -30.64 0.16 -1.48
CA HIS A 116 -31.79 0.93 -1.89
C HIS A 116 -31.96 2.03 -0.84
N LEU A 117 -31.49 3.25 -1.16
CA LEU A 117 -31.82 4.49 -0.48
C LEU A 117 -33.27 4.86 -0.83
#